data_AF-A0A653AIE5-F1
#
_entry.id   AF-A0A653AIE5-F1
#
_cell.length_a   1.000
_cell.length_b   1.000
_cell.length_c   1.000
_cell.angle_alpha   90.00
_cell.angle_beta   90.00
_cell.angle_gamma   90.00
#
_symmetry.space_group_name_H-M   'P 1'
#
loop_
_entity.id
_entity.type
_entity.pdbx_description
1 polymer ?
#
loop_
_entity_poly.entity_id
_entity_poly.type
_entity_poly.pdbx_seq_one_letter_code
_entity_poly.pdbx_strand_id
1 'polypeptide(L)'
;MSSLSSEGQPFFQPPLRLVAKALSGKVSMSYQVAQEVVAHCPSCKMDLMHVIVALDGQRIVRVICLTCRKEHAYHRPHEGATPESRVKKPKAPVRKRPDPKSVKWQEQWAAHPDAVPKPYSIQSVFSSGEVLEHPVFGIGFVTRIVEPGKMEVLFREGPKRLAFDRR
;
A
#
# COMPACT_ATOMS: atom_id res chain seq x y z
N MET A 1 -5.24 77.76 -48.13
CA MET A 1 -5.66 77.36 -46.78
C MET A 1 -5.90 75.86 -46.78
N SER A 2 -5.50 75.17 -45.71
CA SER A 2 -5.59 73.72 -45.45
C SER A 2 -4.40 72.91 -45.99
N SER A 3 -3.27 72.81 -45.26
CA SER A 3 -2.99 72.01 -44.04
C SER A 3 -2.55 70.58 -44.40
N LEU A 4 -1.28 70.21 -44.16
CA LEU A 4 -0.79 69.43 -42.98
C LEU A 4 -1.38 68.00 -42.98
N SER A 5 -0.67 66.86 -42.95
CA SER A 5 0.60 66.46 -42.34
C SER A 5 1.04 65.12 -42.99
N SER A 6 2.32 64.75 -43.05
CA SER A 6 2.99 63.83 -42.09
C SER A 6 2.03 62.80 -41.50
N GLU A 7 2.21 61.50 -41.73
CA GLU A 7 2.66 60.53 -40.71
C GLU A 7 2.72 59.15 -41.44
N GLY A 8 3.87 58.46 -41.53
CA GLY A 8 4.46 57.76 -40.39
C GLY A 8 3.91 56.33 -40.33
N GLN A 9 4.36 55.42 -41.22
CA GLN A 9 4.03 53.99 -41.15
C GLN A 9 4.61 53.38 -39.87
N PRO A 10 3.81 52.78 -38.97
CA PRO A 10 4.35 52.07 -37.82
C PRO A 10 4.88 50.69 -38.25
N PHE A 11 6.19 50.54 -38.13
CA PHE A 11 6.92 49.28 -38.26
C PHE A 11 6.53 48.36 -37.10
N PHE A 12 5.57 47.47 -37.35
CA PHE A 12 5.07 46.50 -36.37
C PHE A 12 6.12 45.39 -36.18
N GLN A 13 7.07 45.59 -35.27
CA GLN A 13 7.96 44.52 -34.83
C GLN A 13 7.23 43.65 -33.81
N PRO A 14 7.11 42.32 -34.02
CA PRO A 14 6.60 41.44 -32.99
C PRO A 14 7.65 41.31 -31.86
N PRO A 15 7.25 41.38 -30.57
CA PRO A 15 8.17 41.06 -29.50
C PRO A 15 8.56 39.58 -29.61
N LEU A 16 9.86 39.34 -29.72
CA LEU A 16 10.46 38.02 -29.56
C LEU A 16 9.92 37.40 -28.28
N ARG A 17 9.05 36.40 -28.43
CA ARG A 17 8.62 35.54 -27.33
C ARG A 17 9.86 34.84 -26.79
N LEU A 18 10.44 35.41 -25.74
CA LEU A 18 11.42 34.76 -24.89
C LEU A 18 10.71 33.55 -24.26
N VAL A 19 10.88 32.38 -24.86
CA VAL A 19 10.54 31.10 -24.24
C VAL A 19 11.51 30.89 -23.08
N ALA A 20 11.12 31.35 -21.89
CA ALA A 20 11.76 31.00 -20.64
C ALA A 20 11.65 29.48 -20.44
N LYS A 21 12.71 28.77 -20.82
CA LYS A 21 12.86 27.34 -20.62
C LYS A 21 13.02 27.11 -19.12
N ALA A 22 11.93 26.69 -18.47
CA ALA A 22 11.93 26.29 -17.07
C ALA A 22 12.96 25.16 -16.86
N LEU A 23 14.10 25.51 -16.28
CA LEU A 23 15.08 24.54 -15.80
C LEU A 23 14.48 23.89 -14.54
N SER A 24 13.75 22.80 -14.74
CA SER A 24 13.40 21.86 -13.67
C SER A 24 14.67 21.16 -13.20
N GLY A 25 15.45 21.86 -12.37
CA GLY A 25 16.59 21.28 -11.67
C GLY A 25 16.09 20.27 -10.64
N LYS A 26 16.17 18.98 -10.95
CA LYS A 26 16.07 17.91 -9.95
C LYS A 26 17.27 18.05 -9.01
N VAL A 27 17.06 18.69 -7.85
CA VAL A 27 18.05 18.68 -6.78
C VAL A 27 18.20 17.23 -6.30
N SER A 28 19.26 16.56 -6.73
CA SER A 28 19.63 15.24 -6.24
C SER A 28 20.11 15.36 -4.81
N MET A 29 19.18 15.27 -3.85
CA MET A 29 19.49 15.31 -2.42
C MET A 29 20.22 14.02 -2.03
N SER A 30 21.54 14.11 -1.83
CA SER A 30 22.37 12.99 -1.37
C SER A 30 22.52 13.05 0.15
N TYR A 31 22.26 11.93 0.82
CA TYR A 31 22.39 11.80 2.27
C TYR A 31 23.75 11.18 2.63
N GLN A 32 24.34 11.62 3.74
CA GLN A 32 25.60 11.10 4.27
C GLN A 32 25.42 10.55 5.69
N VAL A 33 26.25 9.59 6.08
CA VAL A 33 26.29 9.08 7.46
C VAL A 33 26.75 10.21 8.39
N ALA A 34 26.22 10.24 9.61
CA ALA A 34 26.42 11.29 10.60
C ALA A 34 25.79 12.67 10.26
N GLN A 35 25.06 12.79 9.16
CA GLN A 35 24.25 13.98 8.88
C GLN A 35 22.96 13.98 9.72
N GLU A 36 22.49 15.18 10.09
CA GLU A 36 21.19 15.39 10.72
C GLU A 36 20.05 15.44 9.69
N VAL A 37 18.93 14.79 10.01
CA VAL A 37 17.71 14.71 9.19
C VAL A 37 16.46 14.74 10.06
N VAL A 38 15.41 15.43 9.61
CA VAL A 38 14.11 15.41 10.29
C VAL A 38 13.39 14.11 9.94
N ALA A 39 12.99 13.36 10.96
CA ALA A 39 12.31 12.09 10.82
C ALA A 39 11.29 11.90 11.95
N HIS A 40 10.30 11.03 11.70
CA HIS A 40 9.29 10.70 12.71
C HIS A 40 9.84 9.66 13.70
N CYS A 41 9.87 10.01 14.99
CA CYS A 41 10.31 9.09 16.03
C CYS A 41 9.13 8.28 16.59
N PRO A 42 9.14 6.94 16.57
CA PRO A 42 8.07 6.13 17.16
C PRO A 42 8.03 6.19 18.70
N SER A 43 9.15 6.54 19.34
CA SER A 43 9.22 6.70 20.80
C SER A 43 8.71 8.06 21.27
N CYS A 44 9.05 9.15 20.57
CA CYS A 44 8.60 10.50 20.90
C CYS A 44 7.26 10.87 20.25
N LYS A 45 6.83 10.12 19.23
CA LYS A 45 5.62 10.32 18.43
C LYS A 45 5.54 11.68 17.74
N MET A 46 6.70 12.27 17.45
CA MET A 46 6.85 13.59 16.85
C MET A 46 7.99 13.57 15.83
N ASP A 47 7.94 14.53 14.90
CA ASP A 47 8.98 14.80 13.93
C ASP A 47 10.09 15.61 14.60
N LEU A 48 11.27 15.00 14.75
CA LEU A 48 12.39 15.56 15.49
C LEU A 48 13.68 15.41 14.68
N MET A 49 14.76 16.04 15.16
CA MET A 49 16.08 15.85 14.58
C MET A 49 16.67 14.49 14.95
N HIS A 50 17.12 13.78 13.92
CA HIS A 50 17.77 12.48 14.02
C HIS A 50 19.12 12.51 13.30
N VAL A 51 20.06 11.69 13.72
CA VAL A 51 21.34 11.47 13.04
C VAL A 51 21.29 10.19 12.25
N ILE A 52 21.75 10.23 11.00
CA ILE A 52 21.82 9.05 10.12
C ILE A 52 22.97 8.15 10.56
N VAL A 53 22.66 6.89 10.92
CA VAL A 53 23.66 5.89 11.34
C VAL A 53 24.01 4.96 10.19
N ALA A 54 23.01 4.56 9.41
CA ALA A 54 23.21 3.60 8.33
C ALA A 54 22.50 4.05 7.06
N LEU A 55 23.25 4.02 5.96
CA LEU A 55 22.77 4.23 4.60
C LEU A 55 22.89 2.92 3.82
N ASP A 56 21.88 2.64 2.99
CA ASP A 56 21.90 1.60 1.97
C ASP A 56 21.91 2.32 0.60
N GLY A 57 23.11 2.55 0.07
CA GLY A 57 23.33 3.38 -1.09
C GLY A 57 22.79 4.81 -0.89
N GLN A 58 21.65 5.12 -1.53
CA GLN A 58 21.00 6.43 -1.45
C GLN A 58 19.84 6.49 -0.44
N ARG A 59 19.57 5.40 0.30
CA ARG A 59 18.42 5.31 1.22
C ARG A 59 18.88 5.27 2.67
N ILE A 60 18.17 6.00 3.52
CA ILE A 60 18.39 5.99 4.96
C ILE A 60 17.74 4.75 5.56
N VAL A 61 18.53 3.89 6.22
CA VAL A 61 18.05 2.65 6.85
C VAL A 61 17.78 2.87 8.33
N ARG A 62 18.76 3.39 9.07
CA ARG A 62 18.69 3.60 10.51
C ARG A 62 19.08 5.01 10.91
N VAL A 63 18.37 5.52 11.91
CA VAL A 63 18.57 6.85 12.49
C VAL A 63 18.51 6.79 14.01
N ILE A 64 19.24 7.69 14.67
CA ILE A 64 19.18 7.90 16.13
C ILE A 64 18.51 9.24 16.41
N CYS A 65 17.50 9.25 17.27
CA CYS A 65 16.85 10.49 17.70
C CYS A 65 17.75 11.27 18.67
N LEU A 66 17.97 12.56 18.43
CA LEU A 66 18.77 13.39 19.36
C LEU A 66 18.06 13.63 20.70
N THR A 67 16.72 13.55 20.73
CA THR A 67 15.92 13.76 21.95
C THR A 67 15.89 12.52 22.84
N CYS A 68 15.53 11.34 22.29
CA CYS A 68 15.41 10.11 23.10
C CYS A 68 16.62 9.17 23.01
N ARG A 69 17.61 9.47 22.15
CA ARG A 69 18.83 8.66 21.89
C ARG A 69 18.58 7.21 21.48
N LYS A 70 17.36 6.86 21.07
CA LYS A 70 17.02 5.53 20.57
C LYS A 70 17.27 5.42 19.07
N GLU A 71 17.95 4.35 18.68
CA GLU A 71 18.08 3.93 17.28
C GLU A 71 16.77 3.29 16.79
N HIS A 72 16.31 3.69 15.61
CA HIS A 72 15.17 3.08 14.92
C HIS A 72 15.28 3.22 13.40
N ALA A 73 14.40 2.54 12.67
CA ALA A 73 14.34 2.65 11.21
C ALA A 73 13.85 4.03 10.77
N TYR A 74 14.31 4.55 9.63
CA TYR A 74 13.88 5.86 9.15
C TYR A 74 12.39 5.88 8.78
N HIS A 75 11.62 6.79 9.41
CA HIS A 75 10.24 7.09 9.06
C HIS A 75 10.16 8.50 8.48
N ARG A 76 9.52 8.63 7.31
CA ARG A 76 9.32 9.93 6.65
C ARG A 76 8.59 10.91 7.58
N PRO A 77 9.03 12.16 7.66
CA PRO A 77 8.35 13.15 8.47
C PRO A 77 6.94 13.44 7.93
N HIS A 78 6.03 13.81 8.82
CA HIS A 78 4.61 13.99 8.48
C HIS A 78 4.37 15.24 7.61
N GLU A 79 5.21 16.27 7.73
CA GLU A 79 5.20 17.49 6.92
C GLU A 79 6.16 17.39 5.73
N GLY A 80 5.64 17.40 4.51
CA GLY A 80 6.45 17.37 3.28
C GLY A 80 6.41 16.07 2.47
N ALA A 81 5.32 15.30 2.54
CA ALA A 81 5.07 14.18 1.65
C ALA A 81 4.86 14.65 0.18
N THR A 82 5.93 14.99 -0.53
CA THR A 82 5.92 14.95 -2.00
C THR A 82 5.89 13.48 -2.43
N PRO A 83 4.86 13.04 -3.16
CA PRO A 83 4.62 11.63 -3.40
C PRO A 83 5.46 11.13 -4.57
N GLU A 84 6.77 10.91 -4.36
CA GLU A 84 7.54 10.08 -5.28
C GLU A 84 7.86 8.73 -4.63
N SER A 85 7.16 7.73 -5.14
CA SER A 85 7.27 6.29 -4.86
C SER A 85 7.10 5.88 -3.39
N ARG A 86 5.85 5.78 -2.96
CA ARG A 86 5.21 4.53 -2.51
C ARG A 86 3.77 4.88 -2.16
N VAL A 87 2.88 4.75 -3.15
CA VAL A 87 1.45 4.89 -2.94
C VAL A 87 0.98 3.74 -2.04
N LYS A 88 1.04 3.93 -0.72
CA LYS A 88 0.10 3.29 0.19
C LYS A 88 -1.14 4.17 0.18
N LYS A 89 -2.11 3.79 -0.68
CA LYS A 89 -3.43 4.42 -0.74
C LYS A 89 -4.08 4.42 0.65
N PRO A 90 -4.74 5.51 1.06
CA PRO A 90 -5.58 5.51 2.25
C PRO A 90 -6.71 4.50 2.08
N LYS A 91 -7.00 3.75 3.15
CA LYS A 91 -8.15 2.85 3.25
C LYS A 91 -9.45 3.67 3.30
N ALA A 92 -9.93 4.12 2.15
CA ALA A 92 -11.38 4.17 1.92
C ALA A 92 -11.87 2.71 1.69
N PRO A 93 -13.11 2.35 2.04
CA PRO A 93 -13.60 0.98 1.88
C PRO A 93 -13.61 0.64 0.39
N VAL A 94 -12.54 -0.02 -0.06
CA VAL A 94 -12.41 -0.57 -1.39
C VAL A 94 -13.53 -1.59 -1.53
N ARG A 95 -14.54 -1.27 -2.35
CA ARG A 95 -15.41 -2.30 -2.93
C ARG A 95 -14.46 -3.27 -3.64
N LYS A 96 -14.16 -4.39 -2.97
CA LYS A 96 -13.21 -5.39 -3.43
C LYS A 96 -13.68 -5.79 -4.83
N ARG A 97 -12.86 -5.53 -5.86
CA ARG A 97 -12.98 -6.29 -7.11
C ARG A 97 -12.95 -7.77 -6.69
N PRO A 98 -13.86 -8.62 -7.18
CA PRO A 98 -13.89 -10.01 -6.74
C PRO A 98 -12.52 -10.61 -7.04
N ASP A 99 -11.82 -11.01 -5.97
CA ASP A 99 -10.58 -11.75 -6.08
C ASP A 99 -10.82 -12.96 -6.99
N PRO A 100 -9.91 -13.31 -7.91
CA PRO A 100 -10.10 -14.48 -8.80
C PRO A 100 -10.31 -15.79 -8.00
N LYS A 101 -9.97 -15.78 -6.71
CA LYS A 101 -10.21 -16.86 -5.75
C LYS A 101 -11.67 -16.97 -5.31
N SER A 102 -12.38 -15.84 -5.23
CA SER A 102 -13.81 -15.79 -4.89
C SER A 102 -14.70 -16.32 -6.02
N VAL A 103 -14.26 -16.19 -7.28
CA VAL A 103 -14.99 -16.71 -8.45
C VAL A 103 -15.02 -18.25 -8.41
N LYS A 104 -13.88 -18.87 -8.08
CA LYS A 104 -13.77 -20.33 -7.98
C LYS A 104 -14.62 -20.91 -6.84
N TRP A 105 -14.73 -20.19 -5.73
CA TRP A 105 -15.62 -20.52 -4.62
C TRP A 105 -17.10 -20.38 -5.02
N GLN A 106 -17.47 -19.31 -5.74
CA GLN A 106 -18.84 -19.11 -6.23
C GLN A 106 -19.28 -20.23 -7.18
N GLU A 107 -18.40 -20.67 -8.09
CA GLU A 107 -18.69 -21.76 -9.02
C GLU A 107 -18.93 -23.09 -8.27
N GLN A 108 -18.13 -23.38 -7.23
CA GLN A 108 -18.28 -24.61 -6.44
C GLN A 108 -19.48 -24.57 -5.51
N TRP A 109 -19.85 -23.40 -4.98
CA TRP A 109 -21.09 -23.23 -4.19
C TRP A 109 -22.32 -23.39 -5.08
N ALA A 110 -22.31 -22.81 -6.28
CA ALA A 110 -23.40 -22.96 -7.25
C ALA A 110 -23.62 -24.41 -7.68
N ALA A 111 -22.56 -25.23 -7.67
CA ALA A 111 -22.64 -26.66 -7.98
C ALA A 111 -23.18 -27.54 -6.83
N HIS A 112 -23.26 -27.03 -5.59
CA HIS A 112 -23.70 -27.80 -4.41
C HIS A 112 -24.67 -27.01 -3.51
N PRO A 113 -25.87 -26.65 -4.00
CA PRO A 113 -26.87 -25.91 -3.21
C PRO A 113 -27.47 -26.73 -2.05
N ASP A 114 -27.40 -28.07 -2.12
CA ASP A 114 -27.99 -29.00 -1.14
C ASP A 114 -27.05 -29.41 0.01
N ALA A 115 -25.84 -28.85 0.07
CA ALA A 115 -24.87 -29.24 1.09
C ALA A 115 -25.23 -28.61 2.45
N VAL A 116 -25.56 -29.45 3.43
CA VAL A 116 -25.85 -29.03 4.81
C VAL A 116 -24.58 -28.45 5.45
N PRO A 117 -24.52 -27.13 5.72
CA PRO A 117 -23.33 -26.53 6.30
C PRO A 117 -23.17 -27.00 7.75
N LYS A 118 -22.12 -27.76 8.03
CA LYS A 118 -21.78 -28.14 9.41
C LYS A 118 -21.03 -27.00 10.10
N PRO A 119 -21.41 -26.61 11.33
CA PRO A 119 -20.66 -25.60 12.07
C PRO A 119 -19.26 -26.13 12.36
N TYR A 120 -18.25 -25.28 12.12
CA TYR A 120 -16.86 -25.60 12.44
C TYR A 120 -16.69 -25.76 13.94
N SER A 121 -16.26 -26.95 14.35
CA SER A 121 -15.73 -27.20 15.68
C SER A 121 -14.42 -27.96 15.56
N ILE A 122 -13.47 -27.60 16.41
CA ILE A 122 -12.17 -28.27 16.49
C ILE A 122 -12.31 -29.75 16.91
N GLN A 123 -13.41 -30.10 17.56
CA GLN A 123 -13.71 -31.47 18.00
C GLN A 123 -14.52 -32.27 16.96
N SER A 124 -15.00 -31.63 15.90
CA SER A 124 -15.77 -32.30 14.85
C SER A 124 -14.85 -32.97 13.85
N VAL A 125 -15.26 -34.13 13.37
CA VAL A 125 -14.58 -34.86 12.29
C VAL A 125 -15.16 -34.42 10.96
N PHE A 126 -14.29 -34.06 10.00
CA PHE A 126 -14.67 -33.62 8.66
C PHE A 126 -14.00 -34.46 7.58
N SER A 127 -14.73 -34.73 6.50
CA SER A 127 -14.22 -35.44 5.32
C SER A 127 -14.05 -34.50 4.12
N SER A 128 -13.18 -34.86 3.17
CA SER A 128 -13.03 -34.13 1.91
C SER A 128 -14.35 -34.13 1.13
N GLY A 129 -14.79 -32.98 0.66
CA GLY A 129 -16.05 -32.80 -0.06
C GLY A 129 -17.22 -32.28 0.79
N GLU A 130 -17.05 -32.14 2.10
CA GLU A 130 -18.09 -31.57 2.97
C GLU A 130 -18.07 -30.03 2.99
N VAL A 131 -19.21 -29.44 3.32
CA VAL A 131 -19.38 -28.00 3.51
C VAL A 131 -19.36 -27.65 4.99
N LEU A 132 -18.61 -26.59 5.30
CA LEU A 132 -18.29 -26.17 6.65
C LEU A 132 -18.54 -24.67 6.81
N GLU A 133 -19.19 -24.29 7.89
CA GLU A 133 -19.38 -22.88 8.26
C GLU A 133 -18.43 -22.50 9.39
N HIS A 134 -17.53 -21.54 9.13
CA HIS A 134 -16.61 -21.01 10.13
C HIS A 134 -17.05 -19.60 10.56
N PRO A 135 -17.10 -19.26 11.86
CA PRO A 135 -17.62 -17.97 12.34
C PRO A 135 -16.85 -16.74 11.79
N VAL A 136 -15.55 -16.90 11.51
CA VAL A 136 -14.70 -15.83 10.94
C VAL A 136 -14.68 -15.81 9.41
N PHE A 137 -14.71 -16.98 8.76
CA PHE A 137 -14.45 -17.11 7.32
C PHE A 137 -15.72 -17.36 6.49
N GLY A 138 -16.84 -17.64 7.16
CA GLY A 138 -18.11 -18.00 6.55
C GLY A 138 -18.09 -19.44 6.03
N ILE A 139 -18.88 -19.68 4.99
CA ILE A 139 -19.05 -20.99 4.38
C ILE A 139 -17.82 -21.35 3.54
N GLY A 140 -17.32 -22.57 3.71
CA GLY A 140 -16.18 -23.11 3.00
C GLY A 140 -16.37 -24.57 2.62
N PHE A 141 -15.67 -24.99 1.56
CA PHE A 141 -15.71 -26.35 1.03
C PHE A 141 -14.39 -27.07 1.35
N VAL A 142 -14.46 -28.24 1.97
CA VAL A 142 -13.25 -29.02 2.30
C VAL A 142 -12.69 -29.62 1.00
N THR A 143 -11.56 -29.10 0.52
CA THR A 143 -10.96 -29.56 -0.75
C THR A 143 -10.19 -30.86 -0.55
N ARG A 144 -9.36 -30.94 0.49
CA ARG A 144 -8.60 -32.14 0.84
C ARG A 144 -8.14 -32.12 2.29
N ILE A 145 -7.90 -33.31 2.84
CA ILE A 145 -7.21 -33.49 4.12
C ILE A 145 -5.71 -33.52 3.81
N VAL A 146 -4.93 -32.64 4.47
CA VAL A 146 -3.49 -32.52 4.20
C VAL A 146 -2.68 -33.39 5.15
N GLU A 147 -3.04 -33.38 6.43
CA GLU A 147 -2.42 -34.18 7.50
C GLU A 147 -3.57 -34.66 8.43
N PRO A 148 -3.38 -35.74 9.21
CA PRO A 148 -4.37 -36.10 10.23
C PRO A 148 -4.62 -34.91 11.17
N GLY A 149 -5.88 -34.48 11.27
CA GLY A 149 -6.30 -33.31 12.03
C GLY A 149 -6.04 -31.94 11.38
N LYS A 150 -5.60 -31.89 10.10
CA LYS A 150 -5.50 -30.64 9.32
C LYS A 150 -6.12 -30.79 7.93
N MET A 151 -7.08 -29.93 7.62
CA MET A 151 -7.78 -29.91 6.33
C MET A 151 -7.55 -28.58 5.61
N GLU A 152 -7.58 -28.62 4.28
CA GLU A 152 -7.64 -27.45 3.43
C GLU A 152 -9.10 -27.19 3.05
N VAL A 153 -9.57 -25.98 3.32
CA VAL A 153 -10.94 -25.54 3.09
C VAL A 153 -10.91 -24.31 2.22
N LEU A 154 -11.64 -24.35 1.10
CA LEU A 154 -11.81 -23.23 0.21
C LEU A 154 -12.94 -22.34 0.70
N PHE A 155 -12.60 -21.13 1.15
CA PHE A 155 -13.56 -20.09 1.53
C PHE A 155 -13.72 -19.06 0.41
N ARG A 156 -14.73 -18.20 0.54
CA ARG A 156 -14.93 -17.02 -0.33
C ARG A 156 -13.68 -16.14 -0.43
N GLU A 157 -12.95 -15.97 0.68
CA GLU A 157 -11.71 -15.18 0.72
C GLU A 157 -10.47 -15.95 0.20
N GLY A 158 -10.60 -17.26 -0.05
CA GLY A 158 -9.55 -18.14 -0.57
C GLY A 158 -9.33 -19.41 0.26
N PRO A 159 -8.38 -20.27 -0.16
CA PRO A 159 -8.08 -21.50 0.57
C PRO A 159 -7.41 -21.19 1.92
N LYS A 160 -7.91 -21.82 2.97
CA LYS A 160 -7.39 -21.76 4.33
C LYS A 160 -7.13 -23.17 4.83
N ARG A 161 -6.13 -23.31 5.69
CA ARG A 161 -5.87 -24.57 6.42
C ARG A 161 -6.50 -24.46 7.79
N LEU A 162 -7.37 -25.41 8.13
CA LEU A 162 -8.03 -25.50 9.42
C LEU A 162 -7.63 -26.80 10.13
N ALA A 163 -7.62 -26.76 11.45
CA ALA A 163 -7.41 -27.95 12.27
C ALA A 163 -8.76 -28.53 12.68
N PHE A 164 -8.85 -29.85 12.77
CA PHE A 164 -10.03 -30.56 13.23
C PHE A 164 -9.60 -31.80 14.01
N ASP A 165 -10.56 -32.48 14.64
CA ASP A 165 -10.31 -33.68 15.44
C ASP A 165 -9.21 -33.50 16.54
N ARG A 166 -9.21 -32.35 17.22
CA ARG A 166 -8.39 -32.20 18.44
C ARG A 166 -9.25 -32.54 19.66
N ARG A 167 -8.93 -33.67 20.28
CA ARG A 167 -9.52 -34.12 21.55
C ARG A 167 -8.71 -33.65 22.75
#